data_AF-A0A2M7YEZ8-F1
#
_entry.id   AF-A0A2M7YEZ8-F1
#
_cell.length_a   1.000
_cell.length_b   1.000
_cell.length_c   1.000
_cell.angle_alpha   90.00
_cell.angle_beta   90.00
_cell.angle_gamma   90.00
#
_symmetry.space_group_name_H-M   'P 1'
#
loop_
_entity.id
_entity.type
_entity.pdbx_description
1 polymer ?
#
loop_
_entity_poly.entity_id
_entity_poly.type
_entity_poly.pdbx_seq_one_letter_code
_entity_poly.pdbx_strand_id
1 'polypeptide(L)'
;MNYKVPLKNPSPDITNAIKIIMGESPIKNHPPLVEYLIDPVHMKRIIEMIGENWSDERTKSLDNYIECWYRLGYDYVRIERDAGFATGGKEVADTTVKERTRKWVTMKSGIINTWDDFERYPWPEKEDIDRVLEDIMSVQSELKIGR
;
A
#
# COMPACT_ATOMS: atom_id res chain seq x y z
N MET A 1 -11.46 -6.34 26.09
CA MET A 1 -12.22 -6.17 24.83
C MET A 1 -12.09 -7.45 24.03
N ASN A 2 -13.20 -8.05 23.60
CA ASN A 2 -13.22 -9.28 22.81
C ASN A 2 -13.40 -8.88 21.34
N TYR A 3 -12.30 -8.69 20.61
CA TYR A 3 -12.37 -8.27 19.20
C TYR A 3 -12.71 -9.47 18.30
N LYS A 4 -13.59 -9.28 17.31
CA LYS A 4 -14.01 -10.30 16.32
C LYS A 4 -13.20 -10.23 15.01
N VAL A 5 -12.05 -9.56 15.02
CA VAL A 5 -11.11 -9.55 13.89
C VAL A 5 -10.15 -10.74 14.04
N PRO A 6 -9.76 -11.43 12.95
CA PRO A 6 -8.99 -12.67 12.99
C PRO A 6 -7.51 -12.46 13.34
N LEU A 7 -7.20 -11.57 14.30
CA LEU A 7 -5.85 -11.23 14.71
C LEU A 7 -5.06 -12.46 15.23
N LYS A 8 -5.76 -13.45 15.77
CA LYS A 8 -5.11 -14.64 16.36
C LYS A 8 -4.80 -15.73 15.33
N ASN A 9 -5.73 -15.97 14.40
CA ASN A 9 -5.66 -17.08 13.44
C ASN A 9 -5.99 -16.58 12.02
N PRO A 10 -5.13 -15.74 11.42
CA PRO A 10 -5.29 -15.36 10.02
C PRO A 10 -5.11 -16.58 9.11
N SER A 11 -5.82 -16.60 7.98
CA SER A 11 -5.75 -17.69 6.98
C SER A 11 -5.81 -17.16 5.55
N PRO A 12 -4.93 -16.20 5.15
CA PRO A 12 -4.88 -15.71 3.77
C PRO A 12 -4.41 -16.80 2.81
N ASP A 13 -4.94 -16.79 1.59
CA ASP A 13 -4.63 -17.72 0.50
C ASP A 13 -4.47 -16.98 -0.83
N ILE A 14 -3.25 -16.50 -1.08
CA ILE A 14 -2.88 -15.84 -2.34
C ILE A 14 -3.09 -16.74 -3.56
N THR A 15 -2.92 -18.05 -3.42
CA THR A 15 -3.02 -18.97 -4.55
C THR A 15 -4.46 -19.10 -5.01
N ASN A 16 -5.39 -19.27 -4.07
CA ASN A 16 -6.81 -19.29 -4.36
C ASN A 16 -7.31 -17.92 -4.84
N ALA A 17 -6.81 -16.83 -4.24
CA ALA A 17 -7.13 -15.47 -4.69
C ALA A 17 -6.77 -15.24 -6.16
N ILE A 18 -5.55 -15.61 -6.58
CA ILE A 18 -5.12 -15.50 -7.98
C ILE A 18 -6.03 -16.32 -8.89
N LYS A 19 -6.28 -17.60 -8.57
CA LYS A 19 -7.15 -18.46 -9.39
C LYS A 19 -8.56 -17.88 -9.57
N ILE A 20 -9.13 -17.31 -8.51
CA ILE A 20 -10.45 -16.68 -8.57
C ILE A 20 -10.42 -15.42 -9.43
N ILE A 21 -9.44 -14.53 -9.22
CA ILE A 21 -9.30 -13.28 -9.99
C ILE A 21 -9.08 -13.58 -11.48
N MET A 22 -8.31 -14.62 -11.79
CA MET A 22 -8.05 -15.07 -13.17
C MET A 22 -9.23 -15.85 -13.78
N GLY A 23 -10.30 -16.10 -13.03
CA GLY A 23 -11.47 -16.85 -13.50
C GLY A 23 -11.25 -18.36 -13.63
N GLU A 24 -10.14 -18.89 -13.12
CA GLU A 24 -9.79 -20.32 -13.17
C GLU A 24 -10.54 -21.15 -12.13
N SER A 25 -11.13 -20.52 -11.12
CA SER A 25 -11.89 -21.20 -10.08
C SER A 25 -13.04 -20.35 -9.57
N PRO A 26 -14.23 -20.94 -9.33
CA PRO A 26 -15.33 -20.23 -8.70
C PRO A 26 -15.06 -20.03 -7.20
N ILE A 27 -15.65 -18.99 -6.63
CA ILE A 27 -15.65 -18.77 -5.18
C ILE A 27 -16.47 -19.90 -4.52
N LYS A 28 -15.85 -20.65 -3.61
CA LYS A 28 -16.51 -21.77 -2.90
C LYS A 28 -16.82 -21.47 -1.44
N ASN A 29 -15.80 -21.08 -0.67
CA ASN A 29 -15.91 -20.94 0.79
C ASN A 29 -15.93 -19.47 1.22
N HIS A 30 -14.89 -18.72 0.84
CA HIS A 30 -14.75 -17.30 1.12
C HIS A 30 -14.24 -16.58 -0.14
N PRO A 31 -14.73 -15.37 -0.41
CA PRO A 31 -14.18 -14.54 -1.48
C PRO A 31 -12.76 -14.09 -1.12
N PRO A 32 -11.90 -13.79 -2.12
CA PRO A 32 -10.63 -13.14 -1.87
C PRO A 32 -10.84 -11.80 -1.17
N LEU A 33 -10.13 -11.58 -0.06
CA LEU A 33 -10.17 -10.35 0.69
C LEU A 33 -9.04 -9.44 0.24
N VAL A 34 -9.43 -8.28 -0.28
CA VAL A 34 -8.54 -7.28 -0.86
C VAL A 34 -8.77 -5.94 -0.17
N GLU A 35 -7.71 -5.17 0.05
CA GLU A 35 -7.81 -3.80 0.57
C GLU A 35 -6.92 -2.89 -0.24
N TYR A 36 -7.47 -1.72 -0.59
CA TYR A 36 -6.78 -0.70 -1.36
C TYR A 36 -5.84 0.10 -0.47
N LEU A 37 -6.33 0.56 0.70
CA LEU A 37 -5.52 1.36 1.62
C LEU A 37 -6.05 1.28 3.05
N ILE A 38 -5.15 1.07 4.01
CA ILE A 38 -5.41 1.26 5.44
C ILE A 38 -4.68 2.52 5.87
N ASP A 39 -5.40 3.47 6.47
CA ASP A 39 -4.77 4.70 6.96
C ASP A 39 -3.75 4.37 8.09
N PRO A 40 -2.56 5.01 8.11
CA PRO A 40 -1.53 4.78 9.12
C PRO A 40 -2.01 4.91 10.57
N VAL A 41 -2.99 5.76 10.85
CA VAL A 41 -3.57 5.90 12.21
C VAL A 41 -4.21 4.58 12.65
N HIS A 42 -4.88 3.88 11.73
CA HIS A 42 -5.47 2.57 12.02
C HIS A 42 -4.41 1.49 12.09
N MET A 43 -3.43 1.49 11.18
CA MET A 43 -2.34 0.51 11.19
C MET A 43 -1.58 0.53 12.53
N LYS A 44 -1.17 1.72 12.99
CA LYS A 44 -0.51 1.90 14.28
C LYS A 44 -1.32 1.29 15.43
N ARG A 45 -2.62 1.58 15.46
CA ARG A 45 -3.50 1.05 16.50
C ARG A 45 -3.60 -0.48 16.46
N ILE A 46 -3.65 -1.06 15.26
CA ILE A 46 -3.73 -2.52 15.06
C ILE A 46 -2.44 -3.20 15.51
N ILE A 47 -1.28 -2.64 15.17
CA ILE A 47 0.05 -3.11 15.61
C ILE A 47 0.16 -3.13 17.14
N GLU A 48 -0.26 -2.04 17.80
CA GLU A 48 -0.31 -2.00 19.26
C GLU A 48 -1.28 -3.05 19.84
N MET A 49 -2.41 -3.31 19.17
CA MET A 49 -3.39 -4.30 19.60
C MET A 49 -2.91 -5.75 19.49
N ILE A 50 -1.99 -6.04 18.56
CA ILE A 50 -1.35 -7.37 18.43
C ILE A 50 -0.12 -7.52 19.33
N GLY A 51 0.25 -6.48 20.08
CA GLY A 51 1.36 -6.50 21.03
C GLY A 51 2.72 -6.14 20.42
N GLU A 52 2.73 -5.60 19.20
CA GLU A 52 3.93 -5.17 18.50
C GLU A 52 4.14 -3.65 18.64
N ASN A 53 5.37 -3.19 18.37
CA ASN A 53 5.71 -1.77 18.40
C ASN A 53 5.72 -1.18 16.98
N TRP A 54 4.98 -0.08 16.80
CA TRP A 54 5.05 0.72 15.59
C TRP A 54 6.44 1.34 15.42
N SER A 55 6.99 1.28 14.21
CA SER A 55 8.25 1.92 13.85
C SER A 55 8.11 2.75 12.58
N ASP A 56 8.68 3.95 12.60
CA ASP A 56 8.84 4.81 11.42
C ASP A 56 10.15 4.51 10.67
N GLU A 57 10.99 3.60 11.18
CA GLU A 57 12.18 3.09 10.47
C GLU A 57 11.75 2.28 9.24
N ARG A 58 12.33 2.57 8.07
CA ARG A 58 11.89 2.02 6.77
C ARG A 58 11.65 0.51 6.75
N THR A 59 12.63 -0.30 7.13
CA THR A 59 12.53 -1.77 7.11
C THR A 59 11.48 -2.27 8.07
N LYS A 60 11.55 -1.83 9.33
CA LYS A 60 10.59 -2.23 10.37
C LYS A 60 9.16 -1.72 10.11
N SER A 61 9.02 -0.61 9.39
CA SER A 61 7.72 -0.10 8.95
C SER A 61 7.07 -1.01 7.91
N LEU A 62 7.87 -1.70 7.09
CA LEU A 62 7.39 -2.70 6.13
C LEU A 62 6.93 -3.98 6.84
N ASP A 63 7.66 -4.43 7.87
CA ASP A 63 7.24 -5.56 8.71
C ASP A 63 5.89 -5.27 9.39
N ASN A 64 5.74 -4.09 9.99
CA ASN A 64 4.48 -3.64 10.57
C ASN A 64 3.36 -3.57 9.51
N TYR A 65 3.68 -3.13 8.30
CA TYR A 65 2.71 -3.07 7.21
C TYR A 65 2.22 -4.48 6.80
N ILE A 66 3.15 -5.41 6.56
CA ILE A 66 2.84 -6.80 6.20
C ILE A 66 2.06 -7.48 7.33
N GLU A 67 2.50 -7.32 8.58
CA GLU A 67 1.85 -7.92 9.74
C GLU A 67 0.41 -7.41 9.92
N CYS A 68 0.17 -6.11 9.69
CA CYS A 68 -1.20 -5.57 9.66
C CYS A 68 -2.07 -6.29 8.63
N TRP A 69 -1.60 -6.43 7.39
CA TRP A 69 -2.39 -7.06 6.33
C TRP A 69 -2.67 -8.53 6.62
N TYR A 70 -1.63 -9.24 7.05
CA TYR A 70 -1.70 -10.65 7.40
C TYR A 70 -2.70 -10.89 8.53
N ARG A 71 -2.61 -10.13 9.63
CA ARG A 71 -3.49 -10.27 10.81
C ARG A 71 -4.95 -9.93 10.54
N LEU A 72 -5.21 -9.09 9.55
CA LEU A 72 -6.57 -8.75 9.10
C LEU A 72 -7.13 -9.79 8.12
N GLY A 73 -6.29 -10.69 7.60
CA GLY A 73 -6.69 -11.79 6.72
C GLY A 73 -6.78 -11.41 5.25
N TYR A 74 -6.07 -10.38 4.81
CA TYR A 74 -5.99 -10.03 3.39
C TYR A 74 -5.11 -11.02 2.62
N ASP A 75 -5.58 -11.46 1.46
CA ASP A 75 -4.92 -12.52 0.68
C ASP A 75 -3.65 -12.06 -0.05
N TYR A 76 -3.41 -10.75 -0.12
CA TYR A 76 -2.18 -10.16 -0.64
C TYR A 76 -1.84 -8.88 0.13
N VAL A 77 -0.57 -8.50 0.08
CA VAL A 77 -0.09 -7.21 0.57
C VAL A 77 0.11 -6.28 -0.61
N ARG A 78 -0.45 -5.07 -0.51
CA ARG A 78 -0.34 -4.06 -1.56
C ARG A 78 0.89 -3.21 -1.33
N ILE A 79 1.87 -3.28 -2.23
CA ILE A 79 3.03 -2.39 -2.20
C ILE A 79 2.82 -1.32 -3.26
N GLU A 80 2.52 -0.10 -2.82
CA GLU A 80 2.57 1.08 -3.68
C GLU A 80 3.85 1.86 -3.41
N ARG A 81 4.46 2.30 -4.49
CA ARG A 81 5.52 3.30 -4.49
C ARG A 81 5.21 4.32 -5.55
N ASP A 82 5.52 5.57 -5.23
CA ASP A 82 5.52 6.63 -6.21
C ASP A 82 6.69 6.39 -7.17
N ALA A 83 6.40 6.39 -8.48
CA ALA A 83 7.41 6.22 -9.53
C ALA A 83 8.15 7.53 -9.84
N GLY A 84 8.12 8.50 -8.93
CA GLY A 84 8.85 9.77 -9.01
C GLY A 84 8.16 10.84 -9.85
N PHE A 85 6.92 10.63 -10.28
CA PHE A 85 6.23 11.61 -11.12
C PHE A 85 5.83 12.82 -10.27
N ALA A 86 6.29 14.01 -10.68
CA ALA A 86 5.86 15.25 -10.05
C ALA A 86 4.34 15.40 -10.14
N THR A 87 3.67 15.39 -8.99
CA THR A 87 2.22 15.61 -8.91
C THR A 87 1.91 17.05 -8.51
N GLY A 88 0.94 17.63 -9.19
CA GLY A 88 0.41 18.97 -8.92
C GLY A 88 -0.74 18.87 -7.93
N GLY A 89 -0.98 19.93 -7.18
CA GLY A 89 -2.10 19.99 -6.26
C GLY A 89 -1.98 21.17 -5.32
N LYS A 90 -3.10 21.56 -4.74
CA LYS A 90 -3.12 22.57 -3.69
C LYS A 90 -3.01 21.87 -2.35
N GLU A 91 -1.95 22.18 -1.61
CA GLU A 91 -1.87 21.81 -0.19
C GLU A 91 -2.81 22.71 0.60
N VAL A 92 -3.71 22.08 1.35
CA VAL A 92 -4.61 22.77 2.27
C VAL A 92 -4.53 22.04 3.61
N ALA A 93 -4.63 22.79 4.71
CA ALA A 93 -4.72 22.19 6.04
C ALA A 93 -5.87 21.18 6.08
N ASP A 94 -5.58 19.96 6.52
CA ASP A 94 -6.59 18.94 6.73
C ASP A 94 -7.43 19.33 7.95
N THR A 95 -8.72 19.58 7.72
CA THR A 95 -9.65 19.96 8.81
C THR A 95 -10.11 18.77 9.63
N THR A 96 -9.79 17.54 9.19
CA THR A 96 -10.24 16.29 9.82
C THR A 96 -9.21 15.67 10.75
N VAL A 97 -7.94 16.08 10.66
CA VAL A 97 -6.84 15.59 11.51
C VAL A 97 -5.97 16.77 11.95
N LYS A 98 -5.71 16.89 13.25
CA LYS A 98 -4.77 17.89 13.79
C LYS A 98 -3.38 17.62 13.16
N GLU A 99 -2.84 18.63 12.47
CA GLU A 99 -1.46 18.65 11.95
C GLU A 99 -1.17 17.78 10.71
N ARG A 100 -2.15 17.59 9.82
CA ARG A 100 -1.90 17.02 8.48
C ARG A 100 -2.19 18.05 7.39
N THR A 101 -1.36 18.10 6.35
CA THR A 101 -1.69 18.81 5.10
C THR A 101 -2.25 17.80 4.10
N ARG A 102 -3.34 18.16 3.43
CA ARG A 102 -3.94 17.35 2.36
C ARG A 102 -3.68 18.00 1.02
N LYS A 103 -3.12 17.24 0.09
CA LYS A 103 -2.98 17.63 -1.31
C LYS A 103 -4.27 17.31 -2.06
N TRP A 104 -4.88 18.33 -2.66
CA TRP A 104 -6.00 18.16 -3.57
C TRP A 104 -5.54 18.39 -5.00
N VAL A 105 -5.68 17.36 -5.84
CA VAL A 105 -5.46 17.50 -7.28
C VAL A 105 -6.63 18.28 -7.86
N THR A 106 -6.34 19.32 -8.64
CA THR A 106 -7.37 20.17 -9.25
C THR A 106 -7.75 19.63 -10.63
N MET A 107 -9.05 19.49 -10.91
CA MET A 107 -9.54 19.03 -12.23
C MET A 107 -9.61 20.14 -13.29
N LYS A 108 -9.29 21.40 -12.95
CA LYS A 108 -9.42 22.54 -13.87
C LYS A 108 -8.29 22.63 -14.90
N SER A 109 -7.10 22.18 -14.56
CA SER A 109 -5.93 22.17 -15.43
C SER A 109 -4.93 21.14 -14.92
N GLY A 110 -4.31 20.39 -15.83
CA GLY A 110 -3.24 19.46 -15.51
C GLY A 110 -1.93 20.17 -15.21
N ILE A 111 -0.87 19.43 -14.89
CA ILE A 111 0.49 19.98 -14.74
C ILE A 111 1.07 20.29 -16.12
N ILE A 112 0.77 19.45 -17.11
CA ILE A 112 1.18 19.60 -18.50
C ILE A 112 -0.07 20.02 -19.29
N ASN A 113 -0.13 21.28 -19.72
CA ASN A 113 -1.23 21.78 -20.57
C ASN A 113 -0.76 22.20 -21.96
N THR A 114 0.54 22.36 -22.14
CA THR A 114 1.18 22.75 -23.41
C THR A 114 2.36 21.84 -23.72
N TRP A 115 2.84 21.89 -24.96
CA TRP A 115 4.04 21.15 -25.37
C TRP A 115 5.29 21.62 -24.63
N ASP A 116 5.41 22.93 -24.47
CA ASP A 116 6.42 23.59 -23.63
C ASP A 116 6.44 23.06 -22.18
N ASP A 117 5.28 22.78 -21.58
CA ASP A 117 5.21 22.19 -20.24
C ASP A 117 5.68 20.73 -20.23
N PHE A 118 5.39 19.98 -21.30
CA PHE A 118 5.85 18.60 -21.47
C PHE A 118 7.38 18.52 -21.54
N GLU A 119 8.00 19.41 -22.31
CA GLU A 119 9.46 19.47 -22.46
C GLU A 119 10.18 19.91 -21.17
N ARG A 120 9.53 20.74 -20.35
CA ARG A 120 10.07 21.19 -19.05
C ARG A 120 9.70 20.29 -17.87
N TYR A 121 8.81 19.32 -18.06
CA TYR A 121 8.35 18.49 -16.96
C TYR A 121 9.52 17.66 -16.39
N PRO A 122 9.68 17.60 -15.06
CA PRO A 122 10.73 16.81 -14.44
C PRO A 122 10.35 15.32 -14.50
N TRP A 123 10.68 14.68 -15.62
CA TRP A 123 10.49 13.24 -15.78
C TRP A 123 11.33 12.47 -14.75
N PRO A 124 10.80 11.38 -14.16
CA PRO A 124 11.57 10.54 -13.25
C PRO A 124 12.81 10.00 -13.95
N GLU A 125 13.94 9.97 -13.25
CA GLU A 125 15.15 9.34 -13.76
C GLU A 125 15.14 7.84 -13.45
N LYS A 126 16.06 7.09 -14.06
CA LYS A 126 16.14 5.64 -13.89
C LYS A 126 16.31 5.25 -12.42
N GLU A 127 17.09 6.02 -11.67
CA GLU A 127 17.38 5.78 -10.26
C GLU A 127 16.12 5.88 -9.38
N ASP A 128 15.16 6.74 -9.74
CA ASP A 128 13.88 6.86 -9.03
C ASP A 128 13.05 5.57 -9.19
N ILE A 129 13.09 4.97 -10.39
CA ILE A 129 12.41 3.72 -10.72
C ILE A 129 13.13 2.52 -10.10
N ASP A 130 14.46 2.48 -10.18
CA ASP A 130 15.28 1.40 -9.64
C ASP A 130 15.03 1.25 -8.13
N ARG A 131 14.87 2.35 -7.39
CA ARG A 131 14.50 2.33 -5.96
C ARG A 131 13.14 1.70 -5.69
N VAL A 132 12.15 1.92 -6.56
CA VAL A 132 10.84 1.26 -6.46
C VAL A 132 10.96 -0.25 -6.68
N LEU A 133 11.78 -0.62 -7.66
CA LEU A 133 12.03 -2.02 -8.00
C LEU A 133 12.82 -2.74 -6.89
N GLU A 134 13.77 -2.09 -6.22
CA GLU A 134 14.51 -2.64 -5.09
C GLU A 134 13.59 -3.05 -3.94
N ASP A 135 12.61 -2.23 -3.57
CA ASP A 135 11.64 -2.56 -2.52
C ASP A 135 10.78 -3.78 -2.92
N ILE A 136 10.36 -3.88 -4.19
CA ILE A 136 9.63 -5.03 -4.73
C ILE A 136 10.51 -6.28 -4.72
N MET A 137 11.76 -6.15 -5.15
CA MET A 137 12.73 -7.25 -5.20
C MET A 137 13.11 -7.74 -3.81
N SER A 138 13.24 -6.84 -2.82
CA SER A 138 13.51 -7.20 -1.43
C SER A 138 12.39 -8.09 -0.89
N VAL A 139 11.13 -7.67 -1.06
CA VAL A 139 9.98 -8.48 -0.66
C VAL A 139 9.94 -9.81 -1.41
N GLN A 140 10.20 -9.79 -2.72
CA GLN A 140 10.23 -11.01 -3.51
C GLN A 140 11.36 -11.97 -3.13
N SER A 141 12.51 -11.47 -2.66
CA SER A 141 13.64 -12.29 -2.22
C SER A 141 13.39 -13.02 -0.90
N GLU A 142 12.56 -12.43 -0.04
CA GLU A 142 12.12 -13.04 1.23
C GLU A 142 10.97 -14.03 1.01
N LEU A 143 10.16 -13.80 -0.02
CA LEU A 143 9.17 -14.74 -0.52
C LEU A 143 9.87 -15.91 -1.21
N LYS A 144 10.19 -16.96 -0.44
CA LYS A 144 10.56 -18.29 -0.97
C LYS A 144 9.37 -18.93 -1.69
N ILE A 145 8.92 -18.34 -2.79
CA ILE A 145 7.99 -18.98 -3.70
C ILE A 145 8.82 -20.04 -4.41
N GLY A 146 8.65 -21.30 -3.99
CA GLY A 146 9.30 -22.44 -4.62
C GLY A 146 9.08 -22.38 -6.13
N ARG A 147 10.19 -22.47 -6.87
CA ARG A 147 10.15 -22.84 -8.29
C ARG A 147 9.62 -24.25 -8.45
#